data_AF-A0A5N5TAY4-F1
#
_entry.id   AF-A0A5N5TAY4-F1
#
_cell.length_a   1.000
_cell.length_b   1.000
_cell.length_c   1.000
_cell.angle_alpha   90.00
_cell.angle_beta   90.00
_cell.angle_gamma   90.00
#
_symmetry.space_group_name_H-M   'P 1'
#
loop_
_entity.id
_entity.type
_entity.pdbx_description
1 polymer ?
#
loop_
_entity_poly.entity_id
_entity_poly.type
_entity_poly.pdbx_seq_one_letter_code
_entity_poly.pdbx_strand_id
1 'polypeptide(L)'
;MKYLGNQKESKSTAKSRKRKQSYNKQCFLPFQMGSYIECLNSLLLNKQPLRSLAIDDDPLVSKVLTKPRKVEGFQRLFLPIAKTIKTVEGDEPHLSSVIQFLNSILEEVENTSIVTPLFKKEEADFVDIVKKRMSFCISNIHLAANLLDPRYRGKDLSPTENVQAFQKSTI
;
A
#
# COMPACT_ATOMS: atom_id res chain seq x y z
N MET A 1 37.23 -0.35 66.61
CA MET A 1 38.31 0.49 66.08
C MET A 1 37.92 0.99 64.70
N LYS A 2 38.04 2.32 64.53
CA LYS A 2 38.35 3.17 63.37
C LYS A 2 38.04 2.72 61.92
N TYR A 3 37.41 3.68 61.24
CA TYR A 3 37.20 3.88 59.80
C TYR A 3 38.48 3.89 58.93
N LEU A 4 38.26 3.70 57.61
CA LEU A 4 38.92 4.24 56.39
C LEU A 4 39.06 3.07 55.39
N GLY A 5 38.39 3.02 54.24
CA GLY A 5 38.29 4.05 53.21
C GLY A 5 39.24 3.69 52.06
N ASN A 6 38.75 3.14 50.95
CA ASN A 6 39.40 3.34 49.64
C ASN A 6 38.46 3.00 48.47
N GLN A 7 38.15 4.05 47.71
CA GLN A 7 37.55 4.01 46.38
C GLN A 7 38.49 3.28 45.40
N LYS A 8 37.93 2.44 44.54
CA LYS A 8 38.45 2.24 43.18
C LYS A 8 37.28 2.21 42.19
N GLU A 9 37.40 3.14 41.25
CA GLU A 9 36.55 3.38 40.09
C GLU A 9 36.47 2.18 39.13
N SER A 10 35.26 2.03 38.57
CA SER A 10 34.98 1.87 37.13
C SER A 10 35.72 0.78 36.34
N LYS A 11 35.00 -0.32 36.03
CA LYS A 11 34.90 -0.86 34.65
C LYS A 11 33.50 -1.47 34.44
N SER A 12 32.54 -0.64 34.05
CA SER A 12 31.28 -1.09 33.42
C SER A 12 31.63 -1.74 32.08
N THR A 13 31.64 -3.07 32.03
CA THR A 13 31.71 -3.81 30.77
C THR A 13 30.31 -3.94 30.21
N ALA A 14 29.87 -2.90 29.50
CA ALA A 14 28.67 -2.94 28.68
C ALA A 14 28.86 -4.03 27.60
N LYS A 15 28.34 -5.23 27.85
CA LYS A 15 28.18 -6.27 26.82
C LYS A 15 27.20 -5.73 25.77
N SER A 16 27.76 -5.16 24.71
CA SER A 16 27.05 -4.81 23.48
C SER A 16 26.42 -6.08 22.90
N ARG A 17 25.13 -6.29 23.20
CA ARG A 17 24.29 -7.28 22.54
C ARG A 17 24.12 -6.81 21.10
N LYS A 18 25.02 -7.26 20.22
CA LYS A 18 24.78 -7.26 18.76
C LYS A 18 23.44 -7.95 18.54
N ARG A 19 22.41 -7.17 18.18
CA ARG A 19 21.13 -7.69 17.70
C ARG A 19 21.43 -8.53 16.47
N LYS A 20 21.43 -9.86 16.64
CA LYS A 20 21.39 -10.78 15.50
C LYS A 20 20.06 -10.50 14.79
N GLN A 21 20.16 -9.99 13.57
CA GLN A 21 19.02 -9.83 12.68
C GLN A 21 18.49 -11.24 12.38
N SER A 22 17.44 -11.61 13.10
CA SER A 22 16.77 -12.90 12.90
C SER A 22 15.97 -12.81 11.62
N TYR A 23 16.42 -13.47 10.56
CA TYR A 23 15.71 -13.62 9.28
C TYR A 23 14.60 -14.68 9.38
N ASN A 24 13.81 -14.65 10.44
CA ASN A 24 12.59 -15.42 10.54
C ASN A 24 11.46 -14.47 10.93
N LYS A 25 10.99 -13.71 9.94
CA LYS A 25 9.65 -13.12 10.02
C LYS A 25 8.67 -14.27 9.85
N GLN A 26 8.33 -14.92 10.94
CA GLN A 26 7.16 -15.78 11.01
C GLN A 26 5.97 -14.95 10.54
N CYS A 27 5.25 -15.44 9.52
CA CYS A 27 4.14 -14.74 8.86
C CYS A 27 2.98 -14.57 9.85
N PHE A 28 3.06 -13.53 10.67
CA PHE A 28 1.96 -13.02 11.45
C PHE A 28 1.60 -11.67 10.85
N LEU A 29 0.66 -11.66 9.91
CA LEU A 29 0.10 -10.41 9.39
C LEU A 29 -1.41 -10.56 9.23
N PRO A 30 -2.21 -9.60 9.73
CA PRO A 30 -3.63 -9.55 9.44
C PRO A 30 -3.82 -9.46 7.91
N PHE A 31 -4.79 -10.20 7.40
CA PHE A 31 -5.11 -10.32 5.98
C PHE A 31 -5.63 -8.99 5.40
N GLN A 32 -4.73 -8.07 5.08
CA GLN A 32 -5.02 -6.84 4.33
C GLN A 32 -4.11 -6.78 3.09
N MET A 33 -4.56 -6.11 2.02
CA MET A 33 -3.93 -6.03 0.70
C MET A 33 -2.41 -5.76 0.70
N GLY A 34 -1.88 -5.14 1.76
CA GLY A 34 -0.44 -4.95 1.97
C GLY A 34 0.37 -6.25 2.04
N SER A 35 -0.22 -7.36 2.47
CA SER A 35 0.42 -8.69 2.50
C SER A 35 0.75 -9.21 1.10
N TYR A 36 -0.13 -8.99 0.12
CA TYR A 36 0.11 -9.37 -1.28
C TYR A 36 1.26 -8.56 -1.88
N ILE A 37 1.30 -7.25 -1.63
CA ILE A 37 2.43 -6.40 -2.07
C ILE A 37 3.73 -6.84 -1.42
N GLU A 38 3.73 -7.11 -0.11
CA GLU A 38 4.92 -7.57 0.60
C GLU A 38 5.40 -8.93 0.10
N CYS A 39 4.47 -9.81 -0.26
CA CYS A 39 4.76 -11.09 -0.90
C CYS A 39 5.40 -10.89 -2.29
N LEU A 40 4.83 -10.02 -3.14
CA LEU A 40 5.39 -9.70 -4.45
C LEU A 40 6.78 -9.07 -4.32
N ASN A 41 6.98 -8.16 -3.35
CA ASN A 41 8.28 -7.57 -3.03
C ASN A 41 9.30 -8.66 -2.64
N SER A 42 8.91 -9.56 -1.74
CA SER A 42 9.76 -10.65 -1.27
C SER A 42 10.13 -11.61 -2.39
N LEU A 43 9.20 -11.89 -3.31
CA LEU A 43 9.43 -12.73 -4.48
C LEU A 43 10.43 -12.09 -5.45
N LEU A 44 10.31 -10.77 -5.70
CA LEU A 44 11.24 -10.04 -6.56
C LEU A 44 12.65 -9.96 -5.94
N LEU A 45 12.74 -9.72 -4.64
CA LEU A 45 14.01 -9.64 -3.90
C LEU A 45 14.74 -11.00 -3.84
N ASN A 46 14.01 -12.08 -3.61
CA ASN A 46 14.59 -13.42 -3.42
C ASN A 46 14.61 -14.27 -4.70
N LYS A 47 14.45 -13.65 -5.87
CA LYS A 47 14.36 -14.36 -7.16
C LYS A 47 15.56 -15.27 -7.45
N GLN A 48 16.79 -14.84 -7.17
CA GLN A 48 17.99 -15.64 -7.46
C GLN A 48 18.14 -16.83 -6.49
N PRO A 49 18.02 -16.64 -5.16
CA PRO A 49 17.96 -17.75 -4.21
C PRO A 49 16.84 -18.76 -4.51
N LEU A 50 15.65 -18.30 -4.88
CA LEU A 50 14.52 -19.18 -5.23
C LEU A 50 14.80 -20.01 -6.49
N ARG A 51 15.47 -19.44 -7.49
CA ARG A 51 15.91 -20.18 -8.68
C ARG A 51 16.96 -21.24 -8.36
N SER A 52 17.88 -20.95 -7.43
CA SER A 52 18.88 -21.93 -6.99
C SER A 52 18.33 -23.02 -6.08
N LEU A 53 17.17 -22.79 -5.43
CA LEU A 53 16.50 -23.78 -4.58
C LEU A 53 15.48 -24.62 -5.34
N ALA A 54 14.94 -24.11 -6.45
CA ALA A 54 14.14 -24.86 -7.41
C ALA A 54 15.04 -25.79 -8.24
N ILE A 55 15.67 -26.76 -7.56
CA ILE A 55 16.50 -27.81 -8.17
C ILE A 55 15.62 -28.98 -8.62
N ASP A 56 14.40 -29.10 -8.07
CA ASP A 56 13.37 -30.03 -8.54
C ASP A 56 12.40 -29.32 -9.50
N ASP A 57 12.32 -29.83 -10.72
CA ASP A 57 11.57 -29.31 -11.87
C ASP A 57 10.04 -29.34 -11.66
N ASP A 58 9.53 -28.50 -10.76
CA ASP A 58 8.11 -28.19 -10.76
C ASP A 58 7.83 -27.17 -11.89
N PRO A 59 7.16 -27.56 -13.00
CA PRO A 59 7.04 -26.73 -14.20
C PRO A 59 6.27 -25.42 -13.96
N LEU A 60 5.54 -25.33 -12.85
CA LEU A 60 4.86 -24.11 -12.40
C LEU A 60 5.85 -23.09 -11.81
N VAL A 61 6.79 -23.54 -10.98
CA VAL A 61 7.78 -22.69 -10.31
C VAL A 61 8.76 -22.10 -11.33
N SER A 62 9.20 -22.92 -12.28
CA SER A 62 10.08 -22.47 -13.37
C SER A 62 9.42 -21.41 -14.25
N LYS A 63 8.11 -21.52 -14.55
CA LYS A 63 7.32 -20.55 -15.34
C LYS A 63 7.12 -19.20 -14.64
N VAL A 64 6.89 -19.20 -13.32
CA VAL A 64 6.71 -17.97 -12.54
C VAL A 64 8.05 -17.25 -12.38
N LEU A 65 9.12 -17.99 -12.07
CA LEU A 65 10.46 -17.43 -11.89
C LEU A 65 11.10 -16.95 -13.21
N THR A 66 10.63 -17.41 -14.38
CA THR A 66 11.12 -16.97 -15.70
C THR A 66 10.49 -15.66 -16.20
N LYS A 67 9.36 -15.20 -15.66
CA LYS A 67 8.64 -14.00 -16.14
C LYS A 67 8.62 -12.85 -15.11
N PRO A 68 9.79 -12.29 -14.73
CA PRO A 68 9.88 -11.24 -13.69
C PRO A 68 9.10 -9.97 -14.06
N ARG A 69 9.07 -9.60 -15.35
CA ARG A 69 8.39 -8.41 -15.85
C ARG A 69 6.88 -8.43 -15.58
N LYS A 70 6.27 -9.63 -15.55
CA LYS A 70 4.85 -9.80 -15.24
C LYS A 70 4.57 -9.54 -13.77
N VAL A 71 5.43 -10.05 -12.89
CA VAL A 71 5.33 -9.86 -11.42
C VAL A 71 5.53 -8.38 -11.07
N GLU A 72 6.51 -7.72 -11.69
CA GLU A 72 6.72 -6.27 -11.56
C GLU A 72 5.52 -5.45 -12.04
N GLY A 73 4.88 -5.85 -13.15
CA GLY A 73 3.67 -5.21 -13.64
C GLY A 73 2.50 -5.29 -12.66
N PHE A 74 2.22 -6.47 -12.11
CA PHE A 74 1.19 -6.63 -11.07
C PHE A 74 1.50 -5.82 -9.81
N GLN A 75 2.75 -5.87 -9.35
CA GLN A 75 3.19 -5.09 -8.20
C GLN A 75 2.91 -3.59 -8.41
N ARG A 76 3.23 -3.05 -9.59
CA ARG A 76 2.98 -1.64 -9.93
C ARG A 76 1.49 -1.31 -9.95
N LEU A 77 0.64 -2.18 -10.49
CA LEU A 77 -0.82 -1.96 -10.53
C LEU A 77 -1.47 -1.95 -9.15
N PHE A 78 -1.05 -2.84 -8.25
CA PHE A 78 -1.64 -2.94 -6.91
C PHE A 78 -1.02 -1.95 -5.90
N LEU A 79 0.14 -1.37 -6.19
CA LEU A 79 0.84 -0.48 -5.28
C LEU A 79 0.06 0.81 -4.93
N PRO A 80 -0.55 1.54 -5.89
CA PRO A 80 -1.40 2.70 -5.60
C PRO A 80 -2.52 2.37 -4.61
N ILE A 81 -3.22 1.25 -4.85
CA ILE A 81 -4.32 0.79 -4.00
C ILE A 81 -3.82 0.50 -2.58
N ALA A 82 -2.72 -0.23 -2.45
CA ALA A 82 -2.16 -0.58 -1.14
C ALA A 82 -1.67 0.65 -0.37
N LYS A 83 -1.10 1.65 -1.06
CA LYS A 83 -0.71 2.91 -0.44
C LYS A 83 -1.91 3.69 0.08
N THR A 84 -2.96 3.83 -0.73
CA THR A 84 -4.14 4.59 -0.31
C THR A 84 -4.90 3.90 0.80
N ILE A 85 -4.99 2.57 0.80
CA ILE A 85 -5.55 1.82 1.94
C ILE A 85 -4.77 2.15 3.22
N LYS A 86 -3.43 2.13 3.18
CA LYS A 86 -2.62 2.52 4.34
C LYS A 86 -2.84 3.96 4.79
N THR A 87 -3.05 4.89 3.85
CA THR A 87 -3.35 6.29 4.17
C THR A 87 -4.72 6.43 4.82
N VAL A 88 -5.73 5.71 4.32
CA VAL A 88 -7.10 5.73 4.85
C VAL A 88 -7.22 5.00 6.18
N GLU A 89 -6.49 3.90 6.39
CA GLU A 89 -6.42 3.18 7.66
C GLU A 89 -5.50 3.86 8.69
N GLY A 90 -4.82 4.94 8.31
CA GLY A 90 -3.99 5.74 9.20
C GLY A 90 -4.81 6.61 10.17
N ASP A 91 -4.12 7.52 10.85
CA ASP A 91 -4.72 8.30 11.95
C ASP A 91 -5.52 9.54 11.52
N GLU A 92 -5.42 9.98 10.25
CA GLU A 92 -6.01 11.24 9.77
C GLU A 92 -6.99 11.13 8.55
N PRO A 93 -7.82 10.08 8.41
CA PRO A 93 -8.78 10.01 7.30
C PRO A 93 -9.95 10.96 7.55
N HIS A 94 -10.01 12.04 6.76
CA HIS A 94 -11.14 12.95 6.76
C HIS A 94 -12.18 12.52 5.72
N LEU A 95 -13.46 12.59 6.09
CA LEU A 95 -14.54 12.23 5.15
C LEU A 95 -14.52 13.10 3.88
N SER A 96 -14.08 14.35 4.01
CA SER A 96 -13.94 15.30 2.91
C SER A 96 -12.79 14.96 1.94
N SER A 97 -11.76 14.24 2.40
CA SER A 97 -10.58 13.89 1.58
C SER A 97 -10.75 12.58 0.81
N VAL A 98 -11.82 11.81 1.08
CA VAL A 98 -12.09 10.51 0.42
C VAL A 98 -12.12 10.64 -1.10
N ILE A 99 -12.77 11.69 -1.62
CA ILE A 99 -12.90 11.89 -3.07
C ILE A 99 -11.55 12.15 -3.72
N GLN A 100 -10.72 12.97 -3.09
CA GLN A 100 -9.35 13.24 -3.53
C GLN A 100 -8.52 11.95 -3.57
N PHE A 101 -8.60 11.12 -2.51
CA PHE A 101 -7.87 9.85 -2.46
C PHE A 101 -8.30 8.87 -3.55
N LEU A 102 -9.61 8.79 -3.80
CA LEU A 102 -10.17 7.96 -4.85
C LEU A 102 -9.68 8.45 -6.22
N ASN A 103 -9.82 9.74 -6.54
CA ASN A 103 -9.36 10.30 -7.81
C ASN A 103 -7.86 10.10 -8.03
N SER A 104 -7.05 10.24 -6.98
CA SER A 104 -5.60 9.97 -7.02
C SER A 104 -5.27 8.51 -7.32
N ILE A 105 -6.02 7.54 -6.78
CA ILE A 105 -5.85 6.12 -7.15
C ILE A 105 -6.12 5.93 -8.64
N LEU A 106 -7.22 6.51 -9.14
CA LEU A 106 -7.61 6.33 -10.53
C LEU A 106 -6.54 6.87 -11.47
N GLU A 107 -6.05 8.08 -11.20
CA GLU A 107 -4.97 8.70 -11.95
C GLU A 107 -3.69 7.86 -11.90
N GLU A 108 -3.27 7.37 -10.73
CA GLU A 108 -2.08 6.53 -10.60
C GLU A 108 -2.23 5.20 -11.35
N VAL A 109 -3.40 4.57 -11.30
CA VAL A 109 -3.67 3.30 -11.99
C VAL A 109 -3.70 3.50 -13.51
N GLU A 110 -4.37 4.55 -14.01
CA GLU A 110 -4.42 4.88 -15.44
C GLU A 110 -3.01 5.21 -15.97
N ASN A 111 -2.23 6.02 -15.25
CA ASN A 111 -0.84 6.31 -15.60
C ASN A 111 0.06 5.06 -15.59
N THR A 112 -0.15 4.15 -14.65
CA THR A 112 0.64 2.92 -14.54
C THR A 112 0.35 1.95 -15.68
N SER A 113 -0.91 1.86 -16.13
CA SER A 113 -1.31 1.05 -17.30
C SER A 113 -0.60 1.54 -18.56
N ILE A 114 -0.54 2.86 -18.80
CA ILE A 114 0.14 3.44 -19.99
C ILE A 114 1.62 3.03 -20.04
N VAL A 115 2.30 3.01 -18.89
CA VAL A 115 3.75 2.77 -18.80
C VAL A 115 4.10 1.28 -18.92
N THR A 116 3.16 0.38 -18.61
CA THR A 116 3.46 -1.05 -18.49
C THR A 116 2.56 -1.89 -19.39
N PRO A 117 2.66 -1.82 -20.74
CA PRO A 117 1.70 -2.42 -21.69
C PRO A 117 1.74 -3.97 -21.77
N LEU A 118 2.20 -4.63 -20.71
CA LEU A 118 2.39 -6.07 -20.63
C LEU A 118 1.06 -6.83 -20.54
N PHE A 119 -0.04 -6.16 -20.18
CA PHE A 119 -1.36 -6.76 -19.95
C PHE A 119 -2.50 -5.90 -20.52
N LYS A 120 -2.53 -5.69 -21.84
CA LYS A 120 -3.51 -4.77 -22.48
C LYS A 120 -4.98 -5.06 -22.15
N LYS A 121 -5.36 -6.33 -21.96
CA LYS A 121 -6.75 -6.70 -21.62
C LYS A 121 -6.98 -6.60 -20.12
N GLU A 122 -6.09 -7.20 -19.33
CA GLU A 122 -6.23 -7.27 -17.89
C GLU A 122 -6.08 -5.89 -17.22
N GLU A 123 -5.31 -4.97 -17.80
CA GLU A 123 -5.22 -3.57 -17.35
C GLU A 123 -6.53 -2.81 -17.58
N ALA A 124 -7.15 -2.97 -18.75
CA ALA A 124 -8.44 -2.34 -19.03
C ALA A 124 -9.51 -2.89 -18.08
N ASP A 125 -9.57 -4.22 -17.92
CA ASP A 125 -10.46 -4.88 -16.97
C ASP A 125 -10.19 -4.39 -15.53
N PHE A 126 -8.93 -4.18 -15.16
CA PHE A 126 -8.54 -3.68 -13.84
C PHE A 126 -8.97 -2.23 -13.61
N VAL A 127 -8.73 -1.34 -14.56
CA VAL A 127 -9.19 0.07 -14.51
C VAL A 127 -10.71 0.11 -14.36
N ASP A 128 -11.44 -0.72 -15.11
CA ASP A 128 -12.91 -0.79 -15.04
C ASP A 128 -13.39 -1.31 -13.68
N ILE A 129 -12.73 -2.33 -13.13
CA ILE A 129 -13.01 -2.83 -11.77
C ILE A 129 -12.77 -1.74 -10.74
N VAL A 130 -11.67 -1.00 -10.86
CA VAL A 130 -11.34 0.12 -9.95
C VAL A 130 -12.41 1.20 -10.04
N LYS A 131 -12.78 1.66 -11.25
CA LYS A 131 -13.86 2.65 -11.46
C LYS A 131 -15.18 2.20 -10.84
N LYS A 132 -15.57 0.94 -11.05
CA LYS A 132 -16.81 0.37 -10.48
C LYS A 132 -16.77 0.29 -8.95
N ARG A 133 -15.62 -0.02 -8.37
CA ARG A 133 -15.45 -0.05 -6.91
C ARG A 133 -15.45 1.35 -6.32
N MET A 134 -14.83 2.32 -6.99
CA MET A 134 -14.83 3.72 -6.56
C MET A 134 -16.24 4.31 -6.54
N SER A 135 -17.02 4.10 -7.60
CA SER A 135 -18.41 4.58 -7.64
C SER A 135 -19.30 3.93 -6.58
N PHE A 136 -19.01 2.68 -6.20
CA PHE A 136 -19.67 2.02 -5.08
C PHE A 136 -19.30 2.63 -3.72
N CYS A 137 -18.04 3.05 -3.53
CA CYS A 137 -17.57 3.64 -2.28
C CYS A 137 -18.03 5.09 -2.10
N ILE A 138 -18.24 5.83 -3.19
CA ILE A 138 -18.73 7.21 -3.13
C ILE A 138 -20.21 7.22 -2.79
N SER A 139 -20.57 8.10 -1.87
CA SER A 139 -21.95 8.29 -1.43
C SER A 139 -22.17 9.78 -1.16
N ASN A 140 -23.42 10.19 -1.03
CA ASN A 140 -23.77 11.61 -0.91
C ASN A 140 -23.09 12.30 0.29
N ILE A 141 -22.81 11.57 1.37
CA ILE A 141 -22.10 12.13 2.53
C ILE A 141 -20.67 12.51 2.18
N HIS A 142 -20.00 11.76 1.31
CA HIS A 142 -18.66 12.08 0.81
C HIS A 142 -18.68 13.35 -0.04
N LEU A 143 -19.69 13.47 -0.91
CA LEU A 143 -19.87 14.64 -1.78
C LEU A 143 -20.14 15.91 -0.96
N ALA A 144 -21.07 15.83 -0.01
CA ALA A 144 -21.39 16.94 0.88
C ALA A 144 -20.21 17.31 1.78
N ALA A 145 -19.48 16.34 2.34
CA ALA A 145 -18.29 16.60 3.15
C ALA A 145 -17.20 17.33 2.37
N ASN A 146 -16.92 16.91 1.12
CA ASN A 146 -15.95 17.60 0.27
C ASN A 146 -16.40 19.01 -0.13
N LEU A 147 -17.71 19.21 -0.36
CA LEU A 147 -18.27 20.53 -0.68
C LEU A 147 -18.19 21.50 0.52
N LEU A 148 -18.54 21.03 1.71
CA LEU A 148 -18.63 21.85 2.92
C LEU A 148 -17.27 22.13 3.56
N ASP A 149 -16.25 21.29 3.31
CA ASP A 149 -14.90 21.50 3.84
C ASP A 149 -14.23 22.72 3.15
N PRO A 150 -13.83 23.75 3.91
CA PRO A 150 -13.19 24.95 3.36
C PRO A 150 -11.90 24.69 2.57
N ARG A 151 -11.24 23.54 2.80
CA ARG A 151 -10.01 23.13 2.11
C ARG A 151 -10.30 22.65 0.68
N TYR A 152 -11.45 22.03 0.47
CA TYR A 152 -11.80 21.38 -0.79
C TYR A 152 -12.83 22.17 -1.60
N ARG A 153 -13.89 22.67 -0.96
CA ARG A 153 -14.96 23.48 -1.58
C ARG A 153 -15.49 22.86 -2.88
N GLY A 154 -15.56 21.53 -2.95
CA GLY A 154 -16.04 20.82 -4.15
C GLY A 154 -15.09 20.83 -5.35
N LYS A 155 -13.80 21.20 -5.17
CA LYS A 155 -12.81 21.25 -6.26
C LYS A 155 -12.65 19.91 -6.98
N ASP A 156 -12.72 18.80 -6.24
CA ASP A 156 -12.49 17.45 -6.78
C ASP A 156 -13.80 16.78 -7.25
N LEU A 157 -14.92 17.52 -7.21
CA LEU A 157 -16.23 17.06 -7.66
C LEU A 157 -16.46 17.41 -9.15
N SER A 158 -17.00 16.46 -9.90
CA SER A 158 -17.53 16.74 -11.24
C SER A 158 -18.74 17.70 -11.18
N PRO A 159 -19.12 18.35 -12.29
CA PRO A 159 -20.28 19.24 -12.33
C PRO A 159 -21.57 18.55 -11.86
N THR A 160 -21.75 17.28 -12.21
CA THR A 160 -22.90 16.46 -11.79
C THR A 160 -22.88 16.15 -10.29
N GLU A 161 -21.71 15.82 -9.73
CA GLU A 161 -21.57 15.53 -8.29
C GLU A 161 -21.75 16.80 -7.45
N ASN A 162 -21.32 17.95 -7.95
CA ASN A 162 -21.57 19.24 -7.32
C ASN A 162 -23.08 19.51 -7.18
N VAL A 163 -23.85 19.34 -8.26
CA VAL A 163 -25.31 19.53 -8.20
C VAL A 163 -25.96 18.56 -7.19
N GLN A 164 -25.53 17.30 -7.16
CA GLN A 164 -26.01 16.32 -6.18
C GLN A 164 -25.66 16.69 -4.74
N ALA A 165 -24.46 17.21 -4.51
CA ALA A 165 -24.02 17.67 -3.20
C ALA A 165 -24.88 18.85 -2.70
N PHE A 166 -25.13 19.85 -3.56
CA PHE A 166 -25.96 21.01 -3.23
C PHE A 166 -27.43 20.65 -2.96
N GLN A 167 -28.01 19.76 -3.77
CA GLN A 167 -29.41 19.33 -3.59
C GLN A 167 -29.66 18.61 -2.27
N LYS A 168 -28.65 17.95 -1.71
CA LYS A 168 -28.79 17.17 -0.47
C LYS A 168 -28.23 17.86 0.77
N SER A 169 -27.44 18.93 0.62
CA SER A 169 -26.99 19.77 1.73
C SER A 169 -28.00 20.84 2.12
N THR A 170 -28.96 21.15 1.24
CA THR A 170 -30.06 22.08 1.51
C THR A 170 -31.27 21.29 2.01
N ILE A 171 -31.38 21.14 3.33
CA ILE A 171 -32.62 20.71 4.02
C ILE A 171 -33.31 21.95 4.56
#